data_AF-A0A426ZGY5-F1
#
_entry.id   AF-A0A426ZGY5-F1
#
_cell.length_a   1.000
_cell.length_b   1.000
_cell.length_c   1.000
_cell.angle_alpha   90.00
_cell.angle_beta   90.00
_cell.angle_gamma   90.00
#
_symmetry.space_group_name_H-M   'P 1'
#
loop_
_entity.id
_entity.type
_entity.pdbx_description
1 polymer ?
#
loop_
_entity_poly.entity_id
_entity_poly.type
_entity_poly.pdbx_seq_one_letter_code
_entity_poly.pdbx_strand_id
1 'polypeptide(L)'
;MYCPYWVVQLEILNLDAAIEQARWDPSKVREKLRRDIDVYVTSVRAAKLSELTTLYEGQLNRALSEPVEALLDAASDDTWPAIRELLQRESKSAISGFSSALLAFHLDQATVDKMILQLEEYAKSVVESKAKEEAGRVLIRMKDRYCFCQLFWVLISFLIKLG
;
A
#
# COMPACT_ATOMS: atom_id res chain seq x y z
N MET A 1 64.31 6.11 -57.54
CA MET A 1 64.25 6.50 -56.11
C MET A 1 63.48 5.39 -55.40
N TYR A 2 64.18 4.47 -54.73
CA TYR A 2 63.60 3.27 -54.13
C TYR A 2 63.07 3.63 -52.73
N CYS A 3 61.77 3.47 -52.49
CA CYS A 3 61.21 3.55 -51.14
C CYS A 3 61.50 2.20 -50.45
N PRO A 4 62.32 2.16 -49.37
CA PRO A 4 62.81 0.90 -48.84
C PRO A 4 61.72 0.21 -48.02
N TYR A 5 61.59 -1.11 -48.22
CA TYR A 5 60.49 -1.99 -47.75
C TYR A 5 60.14 -1.82 -46.25
N TRP A 6 61.13 -1.49 -45.43
CA TRP A 6 60.99 -1.26 -43.98
C TRP A 6 60.17 -0.02 -43.63
N VAL A 7 60.12 1.00 -44.49
CA VAL A 7 59.30 2.22 -44.28
C VAL A 7 57.82 1.88 -44.42
N VAL A 8 57.48 1.07 -45.42
CA VAL A 8 56.12 0.55 -45.61
C VAL A 8 55.73 -0.38 -44.46
N GLN A 9 56.66 -1.22 -44.00
CA GLN A 9 56.42 -2.09 -42.84
C GLN A 9 56.19 -1.30 -41.54
N LEU A 10 56.91 -0.18 -41.35
CA LEU A 10 56.75 0.71 -40.19
C LEU A 10 55.42 1.47 -40.23
N GLU A 11 54.96 1.86 -41.42
CA GLU A 11 53.64 2.48 -41.63
C GLU A 11 52.50 1.48 -41.43
N ILE A 12 52.65 0.23 -41.89
CA ILE A 12 51.68 -0.86 -41.66
C ILE A 12 51.60 -1.22 -40.16
N LEU A 13 52.75 -1.31 -39.46
CA LEU A 13 52.79 -1.53 -38.01
C LEU A 13 52.18 -0.35 -37.22
N ASN A 14 52.33 0.89 -37.70
CA ASN A 14 51.67 2.06 -37.11
C ASN A 14 50.16 2.09 -37.38
N LEU A 15 49.69 1.56 -38.51
CA LEU A 15 48.26 1.46 -38.82
C LEU A 15 47.57 0.38 -37.98
N ASP A 16 48.23 -0.75 -37.72
CA ASP A 16 47.72 -1.79 -36.82
C ASP A 16 47.78 -1.38 -35.33
N ALA A 17 48.71 -0.49 -34.97
CA ALA A 17 48.80 0.09 -33.62
C ALA A 17 47.87 1.30 -33.42
N ALA A 18 47.40 1.91 -34.52
CA ALA A 18 46.29 2.86 -34.50
C ALA A 18 44.98 2.08 -34.34
N ILE A 19 44.79 1.48 -33.16
CA ILE A 19 43.46 1.19 -32.66
C ILE A 19 42.72 2.52 -32.77
N GLU A 20 41.82 2.65 -33.75
CA GLU A 20 40.83 3.71 -33.76
C GLU A 20 40.17 3.64 -32.39
N GLN A 21 40.62 4.49 -31.46
CA GLN A 21 39.98 4.67 -30.19
C GLN A 21 38.61 5.19 -30.56
N ALA A 22 37.64 4.28 -30.67
CA ALA A 22 36.31 4.51 -31.20
C ALA A 22 35.63 5.59 -30.35
N ARG A 23 35.88 6.88 -30.65
CA ARG A 23 35.53 8.09 -29.88
C ARG A 23 34.94 7.78 -28.50
N TRP A 24 35.73 7.09 -27.67
CA TRP A 24 35.23 6.55 -26.42
C TRP A 24 35.14 7.73 -25.48
N ASP A 25 33.91 8.14 -25.18
CA ASP A 25 33.65 9.26 -24.29
C ASP A 25 33.32 8.72 -22.90
N PRO A 26 34.31 8.56 -22.01
CA PRO A 26 34.09 8.05 -20.65
C PRO A 26 33.13 8.96 -19.87
N SER A 27 32.97 10.24 -20.24
CA SER A 27 32.01 11.13 -19.60
C SER A 27 30.57 10.70 -19.87
N LYS A 28 30.24 10.30 -21.11
CA LYS A 28 28.91 9.78 -21.48
C LYS A 28 28.58 8.48 -20.77
N VAL A 29 29.57 7.58 -20.65
CA VAL A 29 29.39 6.30 -19.94
C VAL A 29 29.15 6.53 -18.46
N ARG A 30 29.94 7.41 -17.82
CA ARG A 30 29.75 7.78 -16.41
C ARG A 30 28.40 8.44 -16.16
N GLU A 31 27.97 9.32 -17.05
CA GLU A 31 26.69 10.01 -16.94
C GLU A 31 25.51 9.06 -17.13
N LYS A 32 25.62 8.11 -18.07
CA LYS A 32 24.63 7.02 -18.19
C LYS A 32 24.56 6.18 -16.91
N LEU A 33 25.71 5.74 -16.39
CA LEU A 33 25.77 4.94 -15.17
C LEU A 33 25.13 5.68 -13.97
N ARG A 34 25.40 6.98 -13.82
CA ARG A 34 24.78 7.82 -12.78
C ARG A 34 23.27 7.83 -12.89
N ARG A 35 22.74 8.06 -14.10
CA ARG A 35 21.30 8.04 -14.36
C ARG A 35 20.68 6.66 -14.09
N ASP A 36 21.34 5.59 -14.52
CA ASP A 36 20.85 4.22 -14.30
C ASP A 36 20.82 3.89 -12.79
N ILE A 37 21.83 4.32 -12.03
CA ILE A 37 21.86 4.18 -10.56
C ILE A 37 20.73 4.99 -9.92
N ASP A 38 20.51 6.23 -10.33
CA ASP A 38 19.47 7.10 -9.77
C ASP A 38 18.06 6.53 -10.03
N VAL A 39 17.82 6.03 -11.24
CA VAL A 39 16.57 5.32 -11.59
C VAL A 39 16.39 4.07 -10.73
N TYR A 40 17.45 3.27 -10.58
CA TYR A 40 17.40 2.06 -9.74
C TYR A 40 17.13 2.39 -8.26
N VAL A 41 17.83 3.38 -7.70
CA VAL A 41 17.64 3.85 -6.32
C VAL A 41 16.20 4.35 -6.12
N THR A 42 15.68 5.13 -7.06
CA THR A 42 14.29 5.63 -7.01
C THR A 42 13.29 4.48 -7.05
N SER A 43 13.50 3.48 -7.90
CA SER A 43 12.65 2.29 -8.00
C SER A 43 12.67 1.47 -6.71
N VAL A 44 13.85 1.19 -6.16
CA VAL A 44 13.99 0.44 -4.90
C VAL A 44 13.35 1.20 -3.75
N ARG A 45 13.55 2.52 -3.66
CA ARG A 45 12.94 3.37 -2.62
C ARG A 45 11.41 3.30 -2.71
N ALA A 46 10.84 3.42 -3.91
CA ALA A 46 9.41 3.34 -4.11
C ALA A 46 8.84 1.95 -3.71
N ALA A 47 9.53 0.86 -4.10
CA ALA A 47 9.12 -0.49 -3.71
C ALA A 47 9.14 -0.67 -2.18
N LYS A 48 10.20 -0.21 -1.52
CA LYS A 48 10.34 -0.30 -0.06
C LYS A 48 9.33 0.55 0.69
N LEU A 49 8.98 1.74 0.17
CA LEU A 49 7.92 2.56 0.72
C LEU A 49 6.55 1.87 0.57
N SER A 50 6.28 1.24 -0.57
CA SER A 50 5.04 0.47 -0.76
C SER A 50 4.95 -0.72 0.21
N GLU A 51 6.04 -1.47 0.38
CA GLU A 51 6.11 -2.55 1.37
C GLU A 51 5.86 -2.02 2.79
N LEU A 52 6.44 -0.88 3.14
CA LEU A 52 6.26 -0.26 4.45
C LEU A 52 4.80 0.18 4.67
N THR A 53 4.19 0.86 3.70
CA THR A 53 2.78 1.29 3.78
C THR A 53 1.86 0.09 3.98
N THR A 54 2.01 -0.95 3.15
CA THR A 54 1.17 -2.17 3.25
C THR A 54 1.35 -2.90 4.58
N LEU A 55 2.55 -2.88 5.17
CA LEU A 55 2.80 -3.44 6.49
C LEU A 55 1.98 -2.73 7.58
N TYR A 56 2.01 -1.40 7.60
CA TYR A 56 1.29 -0.60 8.60
C TYR A 56 -0.23 -0.66 8.37
N GLU A 57 -0.70 -0.63 7.13
CA GLU A 57 -2.11 -0.87 6.79
C GLU A 57 -2.57 -2.25 7.30
N GLY A 58 -1.78 -3.30 7.05
CA GLY A 58 -2.10 -4.65 7.51
C GLY A 58 -2.06 -4.83 9.04
N GLN A 59 -1.21 -4.07 9.75
CA GLN A 59 -1.22 -4.03 11.21
C GLN A 59 -2.47 -3.33 11.74
N LEU A 60 -2.80 -2.17 11.16
CA LEU A 60 -3.94 -1.36 11.55
C LEU A 60 -5.26 -2.08 11.29
N ASN A 61 -5.38 -2.74 10.13
CA ASN A 61 -6.54 -3.55 9.81
C ASN A 61 -6.77 -4.67 10.83
N ARG A 62 -5.71 -5.37 11.25
CA ARG A 62 -5.81 -6.41 12.29
C ARG A 62 -6.21 -5.83 13.65
N ALA A 63 -5.61 -4.72 14.05
CA ALA A 63 -5.89 -4.07 15.32
C ALA A 63 -7.31 -3.48 15.40
N LEU A 64 -7.90 -3.09 14.27
CA LEU A 64 -9.23 -2.48 14.21
C LEU A 64 -10.34 -3.46 13.84
N SER A 65 -10.13 -4.36 12.89
CA SER A 65 -11.20 -5.19 12.30
C SER A 65 -11.91 -6.04 13.33
N GLU A 66 -11.18 -6.90 14.06
CA GLU A 66 -11.79 -7.84 15.01
C GLU A 66 -12.43 -7.10 16.20
N PRO A 67 -11.77 -6.10 16.83
CA PRO A 67 -12.39 -5.40 17.96
C PRO A 67 -13.58 -4.53 17.56
N VAL A 68 -13.55 -3.89 16.38
CA VAL A 68 -14.71 -3.13 15.88
C VAL A 68 -15.89 -4.06 15.62
N GLU A 69 -15.66 -5.21 15.01
CA GLU A 69 -16.69 -6.23 14.80
C GLU A 69 -17.31 -6.70 16.13
N ALA A 70 -16.48 -7.03 17.12
CA ALA A 70 -16.94 -7.44 18.45
C ALA A 70 -17.76 -6.34 19.16
N LEU A 71 -17.35 -5.07 19.03
CA LEU A 71 -18.09 -3.94 19.60
C LEU A 71 -19.44 -3.76 18.91
N LEU A 72 -19.49 -3.87 17.58
CA LEU A 72 -20.72 -3.76 16.80
C LEU A 72 -21.69 -4.91 17.10
N ASP A 73 -21.18 -6.14 17.26
CA ASP A 73 -21.98 -7.31 17.62
C ASP A 73 -22.57 -7.21 19.05
N ALA A 74 -21.84 -6.61 19.99
CA ALA A 74 -22.31 -6.41 21.35
C ALA A 74 -23.50 -5.43 21.44
N ALA A 75 -23.62 -4.52 20.46
CA ALA A 75 -24.74 -3.57 20.32
C ALA A 75 -25.09 -2.79 21.61
N SER A 76 -24.07 -2.43 22.40
CA SER A 76 -24.22 -1.64 23.63
C SER A 76 -24.38 -0.15 23.35
N ASP A 77 -24.90 0.62 24.32
CA ASP A 77 -25.01 2.07 24.22
C ASP A 77 -23.64 2.77 24.05
N ASP A 78 -22.58 2.14 24.57
CA ASP A 78 -21.19 2.65 24.54
C ASP A 78 -20.39 2.21 23.30
N THR A 79 -21.03 1.50 22.35
CA THR A 79 -20.37 0.95 21.15
C THR A 79 -19.61 2.02 20.35
N TRP A 80 -20.28 3.13 20.03
CA TRP A 80 -19.67 4.19 19.21
C TRP A 80 -18.58 4.99 19.94
N PRO A 81 -18.73 5.38 21.22
CA PRO A 81 -17.63 5.88 22.03
C PRO A 81 -16.40 4.95 22.03
N ALA A 82 -16.59 3.65 22.28
CA ALA A 82 -15.51 2.68 22.33
C ALA A 82 -14.79 2.53 20.98
N ILE A 83 -15.52 2.51 19.86
CA ILE A 83 -14.93 2.48 18.51
C ILE A 83 -14.09 3.74 18.24
N ARG A 84 -14.55 4.92 18.64
CA ARG A 84 -13.78 6.17 18.46
C ARG A 84 -12.49 6.17 19.26
N GLU A 85 -12.54 5.72 20.50
CA GLU A 85 -11.34 5.62 21.35
C GLU A 85 -10.34 4.61 20.78
N LEU A 86 -10.82 3.43 20.38
CA LEU A 86 -10.01 2.41 19.71
C LEU A 86 -9.35 2.97 18.44
N LEU A 87 -10.13 3.58 17.54
CA LEU A 87 -9.62 4.16 16.30
C LEU A 87 -8.53 5.21 16.58
N GLN A 88 -8.73 6.08 17.59
CA GLN A 88 -7.74 7.07 17.96
C GLN A 88 -6.46 6.45 18.50
N ARG A 89 -6.58 5.45 19.39
CA ARG A 89 -5.44 4.79 20.03
C ARG A 89 -4.58 4.06 18.99
N GLU A 90 -5.21 3.21 18.19
CA GLU A 90 -4.49 2.39 17.20
C GLU A 90 -3.92 3.26 16.08
N SER A 91 -4.66 4.26 15.60
CA SER A 91 -4.13 5.21 14.59
C SER A 91 -2.92 5.98 15.12
N LYS A 92 -2.97 6.52 16.34
CA LYS A 92 -1.83 7.26 16.92
C LYS A 92 -0.59 6.39 17.05
N SER A 93 -0.76 5.14 17.51
CA SER A 93 0.33 4.17 17.63
C SER A 93 0.95 3.87 16.27
N ALA A 94 0.12 3.54 15.27
CA ALA A 94 0.56 3.22 13.92
C ALA A 94 1.25 4.41 13.23
N ILE A 95 0.70 5.62 13.36
CA ILE A 95 1.29 6.84 12.79
C ILE A 95 2.66 7.11 13.42
N SER A 96 2.79 7.01 14.75
CA SER A 96 4.09 7.22 15.41
C SER A 96 5.15 6.25 14.91
N GLY A 97 4.81 4.95 14.78
CA GLY A 97 5.72 3.95 14.22
C GLY A 97 6.04 4.24 12.75
N PHE A 98 5.04 4.55 11.94
CA PHE A 98 5.19 4.81 10.52
C PHE A 98 6.04 6.05 10.25
N SER A 99 5.78 7.17 10.94
CA SER A 99 6.61 8.38 10.86
C SER A 99 8.06 8.10 11.23
N SER A 100 8.31 7.31 12.29
CA SER A 100 9.66 6.92 12.67
C SER A 100 10.35 6.09 11.58
N ALA A 101 9.63 5.18 10.93
CA ALA A 101 10.17 4.35 9.85
C ALA A 101 10.44 5.17 8.57
N LEU A 102 9.62 6.19 8.27
CA LEU A 102 9.81 7.07 7.12
C LEU A 102 11.06 7.95 7.22
N LEU A 103 11.58 8.23 8.43
CA LEU A 103 12.83 8.99 8.61
C LEU A 103 14.03 8.35 7.89
N ALA A 104 14.07 7.02 7.82
CA ALA A 104 15.13 6.28 7.12
C ALA A 104 15.13 6.54 5.60
N PHE A 105 14.02 7.04 5.06
CA PHE A 105 13.84 7.28 3.65
C PHE A 105 14.13 8.70 3.24
N HIS A 106 14.60 9.63 4.10
CA HIS A 106 14.98 11.00 3.72
C HIS A 106 13.99 11.69 2.74
N LEU A 107 12.70 11.57 3.02
CA LEU A 107 11.65 12.18 2.21
C LEU A 107 11.44 13.64 2.61
N ASP A 108 10.86 14.44 1.71
CA ASP A 108 10.40 15.77 2.07
C ASP A 108 9.17 15.69 2.97
N GLN A 109 8.95 16.74 3.77
CA GLN A 109 7.87 16.76 4.75
C GLN A 109 6.49 16.61 4.10
N ALA A 110 6.27 17.17 2.90
CA ALA A 110 4.97 17.09 2.25
C ALA A 110 4.63 15.66 1.80
N THR A 111 5.63 14.90 1.33
CA THR A 111 5.47 13.47 1.03
C THR A 111 5.18 12.66 2.31
N VAL A 112 5.89 12.94 3.41
CA VAL A 112 5.64 12.27 4.70
C VAL A 112 4.22 12.54 5.19
N ASP A 113 3.79 13.80 5.20
CA ASP A 113 2.45 14.21 5.65
C ASP A 113 1.36 13.56 4.80
N LYS A 114 1.56 13.50 3.47
CA LYS A 114 0.64 12.80 2.56
C LYS A 114 0.51 11.32 2.90
N MET A 115 1.62 10.63 3.15
CA MET A 115 1.59 9.20 3.48
C MET A 115 0.92 8.95 4.85
N ILE A 116 1.13 9.84 5.83
CA ILE A 116 0.45 9.78 7.13
C ILE A 116 -1.06 9.95 6.97
N LEU A 117 -1.49 10.95 6.19
CA LEU A 117 -2.91 11.19 5.90
C LEU A 117 -3.57 9.97 5.23
N GLN A 118 -2.88 9.34 4.27
CA GLN A 118 -3.38 8.13 3.63
C GLN A 118 -3.58 6.98 4.63
N LEU A 119 -2.68 6.82 5.61
CA LEU A 119 -2.80 5.82 6.66
C LEU A 119 -3.97 6.13 7.61
N GLU A 120 -4.21 7.39 7.95
CA GLU A 120 -5.38 7.82 8.74
C GLU A 120 -6.71 7.58 8.02
N GLU A 121 -6.75 7.88 6.72
CA GLU A 121 -7.91 7.61 5.86
C GLU A 121 -8.17 6.11 5.75
N TYR A 122 -7.11 5.31 5.60
CA TYR A 122 -7.22 3.86 5.62
C TYR A 122 -7.84 3.35 6.93
N ALA A 123 -7.40 3.86 8.09
CA ALA A 123 -7.96 3.52 9.40
C ALA A 123 -9.48 3.73 9.47
N LYS A 124 -9.94 4.89 8.98
CA LYS A 124 -11.38 5.22 8.93
C LYS A 124 -12.12 4.28 7.99
N SER A 125 -11.54 3.98 6.82
CA SER A 125 -12.14 3.09 5.84
C SER A 125 -12.36 1.67 6.37
N VAL A 126 -11.45 1.17 7.23
CA VAL A 126 -11.60 -0.14 7.89
C VAL A 126 -12.82 -0.14 8.80
N VAL A 127 -12.97 0.87 9.66
CA VAL A 127 -14.13 1.00 10.57
C VAL A 127 -15.43 1.12 9.78
N GLU A 128 -15.43 1.95 8.72
CA GLU A 128 -16.60 2.10 7.84
C GLU A 128 -16.98 0.79 7.15
N SER A 129 -16.00 0.01 6.67
CA SER A 129 -16.26 -1.30 6.05
C SER A 129 -16.92 -2.25 7.04
N LYS A 130 -16.39 -2.33 8.27
CA LYS A 130 -16.93 -3.19 9.33
C LYS A 130 -18.35 -2.78 9.75
N ALA A 131 -18.60 -1.47 9.86
CA ALA A 131 -19.93 -0.95 10.13
C ALA A 131 -20.93 -1.30 9.02
N LYS A 132 -20.52 -1.21 7.74
CA LYS A 132 -21.36 -1.59 6.58
C LYS A 132 -21.64 -3.10 6.56
N GLU A 133 -20.64 -3.92 6.87
CA GLU A 133 -20.79 -5.37 6.99
C GLU A 133 -21.82 -5.75 8.07
N GLU A 134 -21.70 -5.19 9.29
CA GLU A 134 -22.67 -5.47 10.35
C GLU A 134 -24.07 -4.94 10.02
N ALA A 135 -24.19 -3.74 9.44
CA ALA A 135 -25.48 -3.23 9.00
C ALA A 135 -26.16 -4.17 8.00
N GLY A 136 -25.39 -4.77 7.09
CA GLY A 136 -25.88 -5.81 6.17
C GLY A 136 -26.35 -7.07 6.91
N ARG A 137 -25.59 -7.54 7.90
CA ARG A 137 -25.98 -8.70 8.72
C ARG A 137 -27.25 -8.44 9.52
N VAL A 138 -27.38 -7.27 10.15
CA VAL A 138 -28.58 -6.85 10.88
C VAL A 138 -29.79 -6.80 9.94
N LEU A 139 -29.66 -6.25 8.74
CA LEU A 139 -30.75 -6.18 7.77
C LEU A 139 -31.28 -7.57 7.39
N ILE A 140 -30.40 -8.54 7.19
CA ILE A 140 -30.78 -9.94 6.92
C ILE A 140 -31.55 -10.52 8.13
N ARG A 141 -30.99 -10.39 9.34
CA ARG A 141 -31.65 -10.85 10.60
C ARG A 141 -33.01 -10.19 10.81
N MET A 142 -33.18 -8.93 10.40
CA MET A 142 -34.47 -8.23 10.44
C MET A 142 -35.45 -8.87 9.46
N LYS A 143 -35.05 -9.06 8.20
CA LYS A 143 -35.89 -9.67 7.16
C LYS A 143 -36.39 -11.05 7.56
N ASP A 144 -35.53 -11.88 8.16
CA ASP A 144 -35.91 -13.22 8.61
C ASP A 144 -36.98 -13.18 9.71
N ARG A 145 -36.87 -12.23 10.66
CA ARG A 145 -37.88 -12.04 11.71
C ARG A 145 -39.22 -11.55 11.15
N TYR A 146 -39.21 -10.61 10.21
CA TYR A 146 -40.44 -10.18 9.53
C TYR A 146 -41.12 -11.34 8.80
N CYS A 147 -40.35 -12.16 8.08
CA CYS A 147 -40.86 -13.31 7.34
C CYS A 147 -41.45 -14.36 8.29
N PHE A 148 -40.75 -14.65 9.41
CA PHE A 148 -41.19 -15.61 10.41
C PHE A 148 -42.48 -15.14 11.12
N CYS A 149 -42.55 -13.88 11.53
CA CYS A 149 -43.76 -13.29 12.12
C CYS A 149 -44.95 -13.33 11.14
N GLN A 150 -44.72 -13.05 9.86
CA GLN A 150 -45.76 -13.09 8.84
C GLN A 150 -46.28 -14.52 8.58
N LEU A 151 -45.39 -15.51 8.48
CA LEU A 151 -45.76 -16.92 8.34
C LEU A 151 -46.51 -17.43 9.58
N PHE A 152 -46.07 -17.05 10.78
CA PHE A 152 -46.74 -17.40 12.02
C PHE A 152 -48.16 -16.80 12.09
N TRP A 153 -48.32 -15.54 11.65
CA TRP A 153 -49.63 -14.89 11.61
C TRP A 153 -50.57 -15.50 10.55
N VAL A 154 -50.04 -15.88 9.39
CA VAL A 154 -50.79 -16.61 8.34
C VAL A 154 -51.22 -17.99 8.84
N LEU A 155 -50.32 -18.73 9.52
CA LEU A 155 -50.63 -20.03 10.12
C LEU A 155 -51.71 -19.90 11.21
N ILE A 156 -51.60 -18.93 12.12
CA ILE A 156 -52.62 -18.64 13.13
C ILE A 156 -53.96 -18.32 12.46
N SER A 157 -53.97 -17.45 11.45
CA SER A 157 -55.20 -17.07 10.73
C SER A 157 -55.86 -18.24 9.99
N PHE A 158 -55.05 -19.17 9.47
CA PHE A 158 -55.52 -20.38 8.81
C PHE A 158 -56.09 -21.39 9.82
N LEU A 159 -55.42 -21.58 10.95
CA LEU A 159 -55.90 -22.44 12.05
C LEU A 159 -57.21 -21.92 12.66
N ILE A 160 -57.37 -20.60 12.81
CA ILE A 160 -58.63 -19.97 13.28
C ILE A 160 -59.79 -20.19 12.29
N LYS A 161 -59.52 -20.37 10.99
CA LYS A 161 -60.57 -20.61 9.96
C LYS A 161 -60.97 -22.08 9.81
N LEU A 162 -60.19 -23.02 10.36
CA LEU A 162 -60.42 -24.45 10.24
C LEU A 162 -61.10 -25.08 11.47
N GLY A 163 -61.19 -24.35 12.59
CA GLY A 163 -62.00 -24.71 13.75
C GLY A 163 -63.30 -23.92 13.79
#